data_AF-A0A7C7GTD5-F1
#
_entry.id   AF-A0A7C7GTD5-F1
#
_cell.length_a   1.000
_cell.length_b   1.000
_cell.length_c   1.000
_cell.angle_alpha   90.00
_cell.angle_beta   90.00
_cell.angle_gamma   90.00
#
_symmetry.space_group_name_H-M   'P 1'
#
loop_
_entity.id
_entity.type
_entity.pdbx_description
1 polymer ?
#
loop_
_entity_poly.entity_id
_entity_poly.type
_entity_poly.pdbx_seq_one_letter_code
_entity_poly.pdbx_strand_id
1 'polypeptide(L)'
;MLENNSTITKIGRGFFYFSVFFIIYFLENLTMTDNKDSETTTDSEFAKKAAAYIEPILKHLDTEDVIVEKDKITELFVTLWEYEGGEKLDAATQRLTILALFMYTAHNVLEDYNIRIDRARQYITHALQEWLKPEMEKAIADEKASTNPFKAFVDSNQSNFDDTFRWEHFMP
;
A
#
# COMPACT_ATOMS: atom_id res chain seq x y z
N MET A 1 28.28 42.87 -10.11
CA MET A 1 28.68 42.18 -8.87
C MET A 1 27.42 41.74 -8.16
N LEU A 2 27.36 40.44 -7.82
CA LEU A 2 26.28 39.65 -7.18
C LEU A 2 25.21 39.08 -8.13
N GLU A 3 25.59 38.00 -8.82
CA GLU A 3 24.69 36.92 -9.23
C GLU A 3 24.30 36.10 -7.99
N ASN A 4 23.00 35.80 -7.84
CA ASN A 4 22.45 35.00 -6.76
C ASN A 4 21.88 33.71 -7.38
N ASN A 5 22.66 32.63 -7.38
CA ASN A 5 22.24 31.32 -7.88
C ASN A 5 21.53 30.55 -6.76
N SER A 6 20.20 30.57 -6.78
CA SER A 6 19.36 29.62 -6.05
C SER A 6 18.91 28.52 -7.01
N THR A 7 19.60 27.38 -7.00
CA THR A 7 19.19 26.16 -7.70
C THR A 7 18.14 25.43 -6.87
N ILE A 8 16.86 25.73 -7.10
CA ILE A 8 15.75 24.88 -6.68
C ILE A 8 15.54 23.83 -7.76
N THR A 9 15.96 22.61 -7.45
CA THR A 9 15.80 21.41 -8.25
C THR A 9 14.31 21.14 -8.48
N LYS A 10 13.90 21.19 -9.74
CA LYS A 10 12.54 20.96 -10.21
C LYS A 10 12.23 19.46 -10.11
N ILE A 11 11.74 19.01 -8.95
CA ILE A 11 11.24 17.64 -8.77
C ILE A 11 10.00 17.47 -9.67
N GLY A 12 10.05 16.43 -10.51
CA GLY A 12 9.09 16.17 -11.57
C GLY A 12 7.66 16.04 -11.06
N ARG A 13 6.80 16.93 -11.53
CA ARG A 13 5.35 16.96 -11.30
C ARG A 13 4.59 15.76 -11.89
N GLY A 14 5.26 14.77 -12.48
CA GLY A 14 4.61 13.63 -13.15
C GLY A 14 4.13 12.52 -12.20
N PHE A 15 4.78 12.32 -11.06
CA PHE A 15 4.48 11.21 -10.14
C PHE A 15 3.24 11.44 -9.27
N PHE A 16 2.82 12.69 -9.10
CA PHE A 16 1.67 13.05 -8.26
C PHE A 16 0.31 12.83 -8.93
N TYR A 17 0.24 12.85 -10.27
CA TYR A 17 -1.06 12.76 -10.96
C TYR A 17 -1.57 11.32 -11.11
N PHE A 18 -0.68 10.33 -11.21
CA PHE A 18 -1.07 8.93 -11.43
C PHE A 18 -1.60 8.26 -10.15
N SER A 19 -1.00 8.58 -8.99
CA SER A 19 -1.49 8.13 -7.69
C SER A 19 -2.86 8.72 -7.35
N VAL A 20 -3.11 9.97 -7.72
CA VAL A 20 -4.40 10.64 -7.46
C VAL A 20 -5.50 10.13 -8.41
N PHE A 21 -5.20 9.85 -9.68
CA PHE A 21 -6.21 9.35 -10.63
C PHE A 21 -6.70 7.94 -10.30
N PHE A 22 -5.81 7.03 -9.89
CA PHE A 22 -6.20 5.67 -9.52
C PHE A 22 -7.03 5.65 -8.22
N ILE A 23 -6.67 6.50 -7.25
CA ILE A 23 -7.40 6.64 -5.98
C ILE A 23 -8.79 7.25 -6.23
N ILE A 24 -8.93 8.28 -7.07
CA ILE A 24 -10.25 8.90 -7.35
C ILE A 24 -11.17 7.95 -8.12
N TYR A 25 -10.67 7.26 -9.15
CA TYR A 25 -11.48 6.34 -9.96
C TYR A 25 -11.96 5.10 -9.16
N PHE A 26 -11.16 4.66 -8.17
CA PHE A 26 -11.52 3.58 -7.26
C PHE A 26 -12.46 4.07 -6.13
N LEU A 27 -12.30 5.30 -5.63
CA LEU A 27 -13.20 5.89 -4.61
C LEU A 27 -14.61 6.20 -5.15
N GLU A 28 -14.74 6.63 -6.40
CA GLU A 28 -16.03 7.09 -6.95
C GLU A 28 -16.98 5.93 -7.29
N ASN A 29 -16.47 4.71 -7.52
CA ASN A 29 -17.27 3.52 -7.82
C ASN A 29 -17.72 2.72 -6.58
N LEU A 30 -17.33 3.13 -5.37
CA LEU A 30 -17.56 2.41 -4.12
C LEU A 30 -18.67 3.04 -3.25
N THR A 31 -19.70 3.61 -3.87
CA THR A 31 -20.91 4.02 -3.14
C THR A 31 -21.64 2.79 -2.62
N MET A 32 -21.37 2.49 -1.34
CA MET A 32 -22.07 1.62 -0.39
C MET A 32 -23.46 1.15 -0.87
N THR A 33 -23.52 -0.08 -1.40
CA THR A 33 -24.78 -0.82 -1.47
C THR A 33 -24.90 -1.68 -0.22
N ASP A 34 -25.99 -1.48 0.51
CA ASP A 34 -26.34 -2.09 1.79
C ASP A 34 -25.91 -3.56 1.93
N ASN A 35 -25.25 -3.84 3.06
CA ASN A 35 -24.90 -5.17 3.54
C ASN A 35 -26.13 -6.08 3.49
N LYS A 36 -26.08 -7.09 2.61
CA LYS A 36 -26.91 -8.28 2.76
C LYS A 36 -26.12 -9.31 3.54
N ASP A 37 -26.63 -9.60 4.73
CA ASP A 37 -26.18 -10.67 5.61
C ASP A 37 -25.94 -11.95 4.79
N SER A 38 -24.69 -12.39 4.73
CA SER A 38 -24.37 -13.78 4.43
C SER A 38 -23.72 -14.37 5.66
N GLU A 39 -24.55 -15.00 6.48
CA GLU A 39 -24.11 -16.00 7.45
C GLU A 39 -23.52 -17.18 6.67
N THR A 40 -22.20 -17.34 6.69
CA THR A 40 -21.54 -18.64 6.47
C THR A 40 -20.14 -18.64 7.08
N THR A 41 -20.03 -19.09 8.33
CA THR A 41 -18.89 -19.86 8.88
C THR A 41 -17.47 -19.43 8.43
N THR A 42 -17.02 -18.24 8.81
CA THR A 42 -15.67 -17.75 8.48
C THR A 42 -14.68 -17.91 9.64
N ASP A 43 -14.68 -19.05 10.33
CA ASP A 43 -13.70 -19.41 11.37
C ASP A 43 -12.56 -20.29 10.80
N SER A 44 -12.26 -20.07 9.52
CA SER A 44 -11.58 -20.99 8.62
C SER A 44 -10.10 -20.65 8.46
N GLU A 45 -9.27 -21.67 8.19
CA GLU A 45 -7.84 -21.57 7.85
C GLU A 45 -7.51 -20.43 6.87
N PHE A 46 -8.45 -20.11 5.97
CA PHE A 46 -8.42 -18.94 5.09
C PHE A 46 -8.26 -17.61 5.83
N ALA A 47 -9.06 -17.35 6.87
CA ALA A 47 -9.03 -16.09 7.62
C ALA A 47 -7.68 -15.87 8.30
N LYS A 48 -7.09 -16.95 8.84
CA LYS A 48 -5.74 -16.92 9.43
C LYS A 48 -4.68 -16.62 8.38
N LYS A 49 -4.77 -17.24 7.20
CA LYS A 49 -3.85 -16.99 6.08
C LYS A 49 -3.96 -15.55 5.58
N ALA A 50 -5.18 -15.05 5.42
CA ALA A 50 -5.44 -13.69 4.97
C ALA A 50 -4.93 -12.66 6.00
N ALA A 51 -5.23 -12.85 7.28
CA ALA A 51 -4.74 -11.99 8.36
C ALA A 51 -3.21 -11.93 8.41
N ALA A 52 -2.52 -13.05 8.15
CA ALA A 52 -1.07 -13.12 8.15
C ALA A 52 -0.40 -12.21 7.09
N TYR A 53 -1.10 -11.81 6.03
CA TYR A 53 -0.55 -10.87 5.05
C TYR A 53 -0.36 -9.46 5.60
N ILE A 54 -1.27 -9.02 6.48
CA ILE A 54 -1.29 -7.64 7.01
C ILE A 54 -0.78 -7.52 8.44
N GLU A 55 -0.68 -8.62 9.18
CA GLU A 55 -0.11 -8.67 10.53
C GLU A 55 1.26 -7.96 10.63
N PRO A 56 2.22 -8.16 9.71
CA PRO A 56 3.50 -7.45 9.74
C PRO A 56 3.34 -5.93 9.61
N ILE A 57 2.38 -5.46 8.83
CA ILE A 57 2.13 -4.03 8.59
C ILE A 57 1.43 -3.40 9.80
N LEU A 58 0.43 -4.09 10.36
CA LEU A 58 -0.32 -3.66 11.55
C LEU A 58 0.57 -3.48 12.78
N LYS A 59 1.68 -4.21 12.88
CA LYS A 59 2.68 -4.04 13.94
C LYS A 59 3.29 -2.63 13.94
N HIS A 60 3.42 -2.01 12.77
CA HIS A 60 3.97 -0.67 12.58
C HIS A 60 2.91 0.44 12.56
N LEU A 61 1.62 0.08 12.59
CA LEU A 61 0.52 1.04 12.70
C LEU A 61 0.43 1.54 14.14
N ASP A 62 0.99 2.72 14.38
CA ASP A 62 0.93 3.42 15.65
C ASP A 62 0.12 4.71 15.48
N THR A 63 -0.92 4.86 16.28
CA THR A 63 -1.88 5.97 16.24
C THR A 63 -1.70 6.93 17.40
N GLU A 64 -0.51 6.91 18.03
CA GLU A 64 -0.04 7.80 19.09
C GLU A 64 -1.02 7.82 20.28
N ASP A 65 -1.95 8.77 20.28
CA ASP A 65 -2.84 9.05 21.40
C ASP A 65 -4.18 8.27 21.33
N VAL A 66 -4.50 7.66 20.18
CA VAL A 66 -5.78 6.96 19.97
C VAL A 66 -5.56 5.45 19.96
N ILE A 67 -6.19 4.74 20.89
CA ILE A 67 -6.13 3.27 20.93
C ILE A 67 -7.15 2.73 19.92
N VAL A 68 -6.65 2.25 18.78
CA VAL A 68 -7.44 1.67 17.69
C VAL A 68 -7.42 0.16 17.80
N GLU A 69 -8.59 -0.47 17.77
CA GLU A 69 -8.71 -1.93 17.70
C GLU A 69 -8.27 -2.41 16.31
N LYS A 70 -7.03 -2.91 16.23
CA LYS A 70 -6.43 -3.44 14.98
C LYS A 70 -7.13 -4.69 14.45
N ASP A 71 -7.84 -5.40 15.33
CA ASP A 71 -8.63 -6.58 14.97
C ASP A 71 -9.74 -6.20 13.97
N LYS A 72 -10.37 -5.02 14.11
CA LYS A 72 -11.37 -4.52 13.15
C LYS A 72 -10.80 -4.30 11.75
N ILE A 73 -9.55 -3.85 11.65
CA ILE A 73 -8.85 -3.71 10.35
C ILE A 73 -8.64 -5.09 9.75
N THR A 74 -8.27 -6.07 10.58
CA THR A 74 -8.03 -7.45 10.16
C THR A 74 -9.31 -8.13 9.68
N GLU A 75 -10.39 -8.01 10.44
CA GLU A 75 -11.71 -8.55 10.08
C GLU A 75 -12.19 -8.00 8.74
N LEU A 76 -12.17 -6.67 8.58
CA LEU A 76 -12.57 -6.02 7.33
C LEU A 76 -11.66 -6.43 6.16
N PHE A 77 -10.36 -6.58 6.40
CA PHE A 77 -9.43 -7.02 5.37
C PHE A 77 -9.73 -8.45 4.92
N VAL A 78 -9.97 -9.38 5.85
CA VAL A 78 -10.28 -10.78 5.52
C VAL A 78 -11.55 -10.86 4.67
N THR A 79 -12.59 -10.12 5.03
CA THR A 79 -13.85 -10.08 4.26
C THR A 79 -13.62 -9.56 2.84
N LEU A 80 -12.85 -8.48 2.68
CA LEU A 80 -12.57 -7.93 1.35
C LEU A 80 -11.61 -8.80 0.54
N TRP A 81 -10.64 -9.45 1.19
CA TRP A 81 -9.73 -10.39 0.54
C TRP A 81 -10.48 -11.61 -0.02
N GLU A 82 -11.50 -12.09 0.71
CA GLU A 82 -12.41 -13.13 0.23
C GLU A 82 -13.23 -12.66 -0.97
N TYR A 83 -13.82 -11.47 -0.87
CA TYR A 83 -14.63 -10.86 -1.94
C TYR A 83 -13.84 -10.70 -3.24
N GLU A 84 -12.62 -10.17 -3.17
CA GLU A 84 -11.73 -10.00 -4.33
C GLU A 84 -11.16 -11.33 -4.85
N GLY A 85 -11.36 -12.44 -4.13
CA GLY A 85 -10.77 -13.73 -4.48
C GLY A 85 -9.25 -13.69 -4.49
N GLY A 86 -8.63 -12.97 -3.54
CA GLY A 86 -7.21 -12.60 -3.58
C GLY A 86 -6.25 -13.79 -3.76
N GLU A 87 -6.59 -14.96 -3.23
CA GLU A 87 -5.81 -16.20 -3.40
C GLU A 87 -5.67 -16.69 -4.85
N LYS A 88 -6.54 -16.23 -5.76
CA LYS A 88 -6.53 -16.61 -7.19
C LYS A 88 -5.76 -15.63 -8.07
N LEU A 89 -5.35 -14.48 -7.52
CA LEU A 89 -4.61 -13.46 -8.25
C LEU A 89 -3.15 -13.89 -8.43
N ASP A 90 -2.48 -13.33 -9.45
CA ASP A 90 -1.04 -13.52 -9.61
C ASP A 90 -0.27 -12.82 -8.49
N ALA A 91 0.98 -13.25 -8.24
CA ALA A 91 1.75 -12.77 -7.09
C ALA A 91 1.98 -11.25 -7.07
N ALA A 92 2.10 -10.60 -8.23
CA ALA A 92 2.28 -9.16 -8.31
C ALA A 92 0.97 -8.43 -7.98
N THR A 93 -0.14 -8.88 -8.57
CA THR A 93 -1.47 -8.34 -8.26
C THR A 93 -1.86 -8.61 -6.81
N GLN A 94 -1.55 -9.78 -6.25
CA GLN A 94 -1.76 -10.08 -4.84
C GLN A 94 -1.06 -9.06 -3.94
N ARG A 95 0.22 -8.77 -4.19
CA ARG A 95 0.98 -7.78 -3.41
C ARG A 95 0.33 -6.39 -3.47
N LEU A 96 -0.11 -5.96 -4.66
CA LEU A 96 -0.79 -4.67 -4.83
C LEU A 96 -2.16 -4.65 -4.16
N THR A 97 -2.93 -5.74 -4.26
CA THR A 97 -4.24 -5.87 -3.61
C THR A 97 -4.12 -5.87 -2.09
N ILE A 98 -3.12 -6.54 -1.52
CA ILE A 98 -2.84 -6.49 -0.07
C ILE A 98 -2.62 -5.05 0.39
N LEU A 99 -1.77 -4.30 -0.34
CA LEU A 99 -1.50 -2.90 -0.04
C LEU A 99 -2.75 -2.02 -0.15
N ALA A 100 -3.51 -2.16 -1.24
CA ALA A 100 -4.71 -1.38 -1.48
C ALA A 100 -5.79 -1.64 -0.42
N LEU A 101 -6.06 -2.92 -0.12
CA LEU A 101 -7.03 -3.31 0.89
C LEU A 101 -6.60 -2.90 2.29
N PHE A 102 -5.31 -3.01 2.63
CA PHE A 102 -4.80 -2.51 3.91
C PHE A 102 -5.02 -1.00 4.04
N MET A 103 -4.69 -0.22 3.01
CA MET A 103 -4.90 1.24 3.02
C MET A 103 -6.39 1.57 3.20
N TYR A 104 -7.27 0.88 2.47
CA TYR A 104 -8.72 1.10 2.55
C TYR A 104 -9.28 0.74 3.92
N THR A 105 -9.00 -0.47 4.40
CA THR A 105 -9.49 -0.97 5.69
C THR A 105 -8.98 -0.13 6.86
N ALA A 106 -7.71 0.25 6.85
CA ALA A 106 -7.15 1.14 7.86
C ALA A 106 -7.81 2.52 7.81
N HIS A 107 -8.05 3.09 6.63
CA HIS A 107 -8.75 4.38 6.54
C HIS A 107 -10.14 4.33 7.16
N ASN A 108 -10.96 3.34 6.79
CA ASN A 108 -12.33 3.22 7.29
C ASN A 108 -12.36 3.03 8.81
N VAL A 109 -11.51 2.14 9.34
CA VAL A 109 -11.48 1.92 10.80
C VAL A 109 -10.97 3.16 11.52
N LEU A 110 -9.95 3.85 11.02
CA LEU A 110 -9.45 5.09 11.65
C LEU A 110 -10.49 6.22 11.61
N GLU A 111 -11.31 6.27 10.56
CA GLU A 111 -12.45 7.18 10.46
C GLU A 111 -13.52 6.90 11.53
N ASP A 112 -13.79 5.62 11.84
CA ASP A 112 -14.71 5.24 12.93
C ASP A 112 -14.22 5.74 14.31
N TYR A 113 -12.90 5.84 14.50
CA TYR A 113 -12.29 6.46 15.70
C TYR A 113 -12.19 7.99 15.62
N ASN A 114 -12.85 8.60 14.63
CA ASN A 114 -12.87 10.05 14.40
C ASN A 114 -11.46 10.66 14.19
N ILE A 115 -10.52 9.86 13.68
CA ILE A 115 -9.20 10.34 13.31
C ILE A 115 -9.33 11.05 11.96
N ARG A 116 -8.90 12.32 11.92
CA ARG A 116 -8.91 13.09 10.67
C ARG A 116 -8.12 12.36 9.57
N ILE A 117 -8.69 12.31 8.37
CA ILE A 117 -8.12 11.64 7.20
C ILE A 117 -6.63 11.96 6.95
N ASP A 118 -6.20 13.21 7.13
CA ASP A 118 -4.79 13.58 6.93
C ASP A 118 -3.85 12.89 7.91
N ARG A 119 -4.28 12.72 9.17
CA ARG A 119 -3.49 12.01 10.19
C ARG A 119 -3.53 10.50 9.97
N ALA A 120 -4.71 9.96 9.63
CA ALA A 120 -4.84 8.56 9.26
C ALA A 120 -3.87 8.18 8.13
N ARG A 121 -3.78 9.02 7.09
CA ARG A 121 -2.80 8.87 5.99
C ARG A 121 -1.36 8.90 6.47
N GLN A 122 -1.01 9.76 7.42
CA GLN A 122 0.34 9.83 7.99
C GLN A 122 0.68 8.53 8.72
N TYR A 123 -0.20 8.02 9.58
CA TYR A 123 0.01 6.77 10.32
C TYR A 123 0.12 5.57 9.37
N ILE A 124 -0.75 5.48 8.37
CA ILE A 124 -0.71 4.41 7.36
C ILE A 124 0.57 4.48 6.53
N THR A 125 0.97 5.68 6.07
CA THR A 125 2.21 5.86 5.29
C THR A 125 3.43 5.48 6.12
N HIS A 126 3.47 5.88 7.38
CA HIS A 126 4.55 5.53 8.30
C HIS A 126 4.64 4.01 8.52
N ALA A 127 3.50 3.35 8.74
CA ALA A 127 3.44 1.90 8.91
C ALA A 127 3.99 1.15 7.68
N LEU A 128 3.58 1.58 6.48
CA LEU A 128 4.06 1.02 5.22
C LEU A 128 5.55 1.28 4.98
N GLN A 129 6.06 2.46 5.34
CA GLN A 129 7.48 2.80 5.24
C GLN A 129 8.33 1.93 6.16
N GLU A 130 7.95 1.77 7.43
CA GLU A 130 8.68 0.92 8.37
C GLU A 130 8.59 -0.57 7.98
N TRP A 131 7.47 -1.00 7.39
CA TRP A 131 7.34 -2.35 6.85
C TRP A 131 8.27 -2.62 5.64
N LEU A 132 8.40 -1.67 4.72
CA LEU A 132 9.26 -1.78 3.53
C LEU A 132 10.74 -1.50 3.82
N LYS A 133 11.06 -0.88 4.95
CA LYS A 133 12.42 -0.46 5.31
C LYS A 133 13.47 -1.57 5.24
N PRO A 134 13.23 -2.81 5.71
CA PRO A 134 14.21 -3.89 5.59
C PRO A 134 14.49 -4.28 4.14
N GLU A 135 13.47 -4.26 3.27
CA GLU A 135 13.65 -4.53 1.83
C GLU A 135 14.47 -3.42 1.17
N MET A 136 14.17 -2.16 1.49
CA MET A 136 14.91 -1.01 0.99
C MET A 136 16.36 -1.00 1.46
N GLU A 137 16.62 -1.26 2.76
CA GLU A 137 17.96 -1.32 3.31
C GLU A 137 18.81 -2.44 2.69
N LYS A 138 18.18 -3.59 2.40
CA LYS A 138 18.83 -4.68 1.67
C LYS A 138 19.21 -4.26 0.25
N ALA A 139 18.29 -3.65 -0.50
CA ALA A 139 18.58 -3.16 -1.86
C ALA A 139 19.71 -2.12 -1.85
N ILE A 140 19.72 -1.20 -0.88
CA ILE A 140 20.77 -0.19 -0.72
C ILE A 140 22.12 -0.84 -0.38
N ALA A 141 22.13 -1.88 0.46
CA ALA A 141 23.35 -2.60 0.79
C ALA A 141 23.93 -3.32 -0.44
N ASP A 142 23.08 -3.98 -1.23
CA ASP A 142 23.46 -4.66 -2.47
C ASP A 142 23.98 -3.65 -3.52
N GLU A 143 23.36 -2.49 -3.64
CA GLU A 143 23.83 -1.38 -4.48
C GLU A 143 25.21 -0.86 -4.05
N LYS A 144 25.42 -0.68 -2.74
CA LYS A 144 26.71 -0.21 -2.18
C LYS A 144 27.83 -1.24 -2.30
N ALA A 145 27.50 -2.53 -2.29
CA ALA A 145 28.45 -3.62 -2.46
C ALA A 145 28.87 -3.81 -3.94
N SER A 146 28.08 -3.28 -4.88
CA SER A 146 28.39 -3.34 -6.31
C SER A 146 29.55 -2.42 -6.70
N THR A 147 30.38 -2.91 -7.64
CA THR A 147 31.45 -2.14 -8.28
C THR A 147 30.92 -0.88 -8.99
N ASN A 148 29.66 -0.88 -9.44
CA ASN A 148 28.98 0.28 -9.99
C ASN A 148 27.56 0.42 -9.40
N PRO A 149 27.37 1.28 -8.40
CA PRO A 149 26.10 1.40 -7.68
C PRO A 149 24.97 1.93 -8.57
N PHE A 150 25.25 2.89 -9.47
CA PHE A 150 24.23 3.42 -10.39
C PHE A 150 23.75 2.38 -11.40
N LYS A 151 24.67 1.57 -11.92
CA LYS A 151 24.30 0.50 -12.86
C LYS A 151 23.51 -0.60 -12.15
N ALA A 152 23.91 -0.99 -10.94
CA ALA A 152 23.17 -1.96 -10.13
C ALA A 152 21.75 -1.48 -9.79
N PHE A 153 21.59 -0.19 -9.44
CA PHE A 153 20.28 0.42 -9.24
C PHE A 153 19.41 0.39 -10.50
N VAL A 154 19.97 0.72 -11.67
CA VAL A 154 19.21 0.70 -12.93
C VAL A 154 18.79 -0.73 -13.29
N ASP A 155 19.72 -1.68 -13.27
CA ASP A 155 19.46 -3.07 -13.66
C ASP A 155 18.46 -3.76 -12.69
N SER A 156 18.51 -3.44 -11.40
CA SER A 156 17.61 -4.00 -10.37
C SER A 156 16.19 -3.44 -10.43
N ASN A 157 16.04 -2.16 -10.78
CA ASN A 157 14.72 -1.52 -10.84
C ASN A 157 14.05 -1.68 -12.21
N GLN A 158 14.82 -1.63 -13.31
CA GLN A 158 14.27 -1.58 -14.66
C GLN A 158 13.53 -2.87 -15.06
N SER A 159 14.08 -4.03 -14.71
CA SER A 159 13.42 -5.34 -14.94
C SER A 159 12.09 -5.47 -14.19
N ASN A 160 12.04 -5.01 -12.94
CA ASN A 160 10.82 -5.03 -12.13
C ASN A 160 9.72 -4.10 -12.69
N PHE A 161 10.10 -2.93 -13.22
CA PHE A 161 9.13 -2.02 -13.83
C PHE A 161 8.56 -2.56 -15.14
N ASP A 162 9.42 -3.07 -16.03
CA ASP A 162 9.01 -3.52 -17.37
C ASP A 162 8.20 -4.83 -17.35
N ASP A 163 8.33 -5.68 -16.32
CA ASP A 163 7.53 -6.91 -16.21
C ASP A 163 6.25 -6.75 -15.39
N THR A 164 6.22 -5.81 -14.43
CA THR A 164 5.05 -5.60 -13.53
C THR A 164 4.12 -4.49 -14.01
N PHE A 165 4.65 -3.47 -14.71
CA PHE A 165 3.89 -2.29 -15.16
C PHE A 165 3.89 -2.18 -16.69
N ARG A 166 3.64 -3.29 -17.37
CA ARG A 166 3.48 -3.29 -18.83
C ARG A 166 2.31 -2.43 -19.27
N TRP A 167 2.48 -1.77 -20.42
CA TRP A 167 1.43 -0.95 -21.04
C TRP A 167 0.11 -1.69 -21.25
N GLU A 168 0.18 -3.02 -21.39
CA GLU A 168 -0.97 -3.91 -21.50
C GLU A 168 -1.88 -3.90 -20.25
N HIS A 169 -1.36 -3.54 -19.07
CA HIS A 169 -2.17 -3.37 -17.85
C HIS A 169 -2.85 -2.00 -17.75
N PHE A 170 -2.51 -1.06 -18.65
CA PHE A 170 -3.01 0.32 -18.63
C PHE A 170 -3.97 0.65 -19.78
N MET A 171 -4.16 -0.24 -20.75
CA MET A 171 -5.12 -0.07 -21.83
C MET A 171 -5.98 -1.34 -21.96
N PRO A 172 -7.29 -1.27 -21.64
CA PRO A 172 -8.24 -2.35 -21.91
C PRO A 172 -8.52 -2.53 -23.40
#